data_AF-F9ZZ35-F1
#
_entry.id   AF-F9ZZ35-F1
#
_cell.length_a   1.000
_cell.length_b   1.000
_cell.length_c   1.000
_cell.angle_alpha   90.00
_cell.angle_beta   90.00
_cell.angle_gamma   90.00
#
_symmetry.space_group_name_H-M   'P 1'
#
loop_
_entity.id
_entity.type
_entity.pdbx_description
1 polymer ?
#
loop_
_entity_poly.entity_id
_entity_poly.type
_entity_poly.pdbx_seq_one_letter_code
_entity_poly.pdbx_strand_id
1 'polypeptide(L)'
;MTESRLVLAGQDITDCCKKIIPGQTEDILLRQLQNLVPDYPVQLALTGEEWYRLGGVVDMDGRRIANDLIEWAERTYLECGQNLQTLIDYTVEQKLIATKQTGKTLYFVVQTGDRAEDFTLIEIDKTHEVSDRMLVNEQQPPEDLEEFIDPLQPFCIESFGFGHSRYTYRRKTDVKLFMEVINERHRGEHPVQRFMDDWNRSSAGQKKRLSDEWIIRPYQHTGRFGERIVNAEIVNTQYYILPHLEDFSGKKGSALSNLLNRFDRQAGYPFAWFFYMIKGKHVSTHCAEAVYRDIAGDFAYLGQRDEAVLRDWIASPYNV
;
A
#
# COMPACT_ATOMS: atom_id res chain seq x y z
N MET A 1 12.94 -26.94 18.01
CA MET A 1 12.48 -27.08 16.62
C MET A 1 13.05 -25.90 15.87
N THR A 2 13.93 -26.14 14.91
CA THR A 2 14.55 -25.08 14.12
C THR A 2 13.47 -24.46 13.25
N GLU A 3 13.04 -23.22 13.55
CA GLU A 3 12.11 -22.49 12.69
C GLU A 3 12.71 -22.47 11.28
N SER A 4 12.05 -23.14 10.34
CA SER A 4 12.40 -23.10 8.93
C SER A 4 12.23 -21.65 8.47
N ARG A 5 13.35 -20.94 8.33
CA ARG A 5 13.37 -19.58 7.85
C ARG A 5 13.13 -19.60 6.34
N LEU A 6 12.21 -18.76 5.86
CA LEU A 6 11.99 -18.60 4.44
C LEU A 6 13.28 -18.14 3.75
N VAL A 7 13.88 -19.02 2.94
CA VAL A 7 15.03 -18.69 2.09
C VAL A 7 14.52 -18.32 0.70
N LEU A 8 14.17 -17.05 0.53
CA LEU A 8 13.82 -16.47 -0.76
C LEU A 8 14.69 -15.24 -1.01
N ALA A 9 15.57 -15.29 -2.01
CA ALA A 9 16.43 -14.17 -2.34
C ALA A 9 15.68 -13.16 -3.22
N GLY A 10 15.97 -11.87 -3.05
CA GLY A 10 15.40 -10.82 -3.91
C GLY A 10 15.81 -10.96 -5.38
N GLN A 11 16.99 -11.57 -5.62
CA GLN A 11 17.46 -11.83 -6.98
C GLN A 11 16.58 -12.85 -7.70
N ASP A 12 16.13 -13.91 -7.02
CA ASP A 12 15.24 -14.92 -7.61
C ASP A 12 13.90 -14.30 -8.02
N ILE A 13 13.35 -13.41 -7.18
CA ILE A 13 12.13 -12.66 -7.49
C ILE A 13 12.36 -11.72 -8.68
N THR A 14 13.52 -11.04 -8.72
CA THR A 14 13.89 -10.15 -9.82
C THR A 14 13.96 -10.91 -11.15
N ASP A 15 14.57 -12.09 -11.16
CA ASP A 15 14.72 -12.90 -12.36
C ASP A 15 13.38 -13.53 -12.79
N CYS A 16 12.51 -13.85 -11.83
CA CYS A 16 11.12 -14.23 -12.08
C CYS A 16 10.35 -13.10 -12.79
N CYS A 17 10.37 -11.87 -12.25
CA CYS A 17 9.68 -10.71 -12.83
C CYS A 17 10.13 -10.42 -14.28
N LYS A 18 11.44 -10.52 -14.57
CA LYS A 18 12.00 -10.24 -15.90
C LYS A 18 11.54 -11.23 -16.98
N LYS A 19 11.17 -12.46 -16.61
CA LYS A 19 10.78 -13.51 -17.55
C LYS A 19 9.29 -13.48 -17.91
N ILE A 20 8.50 -12.66 -17.21
CA ILE A 20 7.05 -12.64 -17.35
C ILE A 20 6.63 -11.32 -17.98
N ILE A 21 5.92 -11.42 -19.10
CA ILE A 21 5.19 -10.28 -19.67
C ILE A 21 3.85 -10.18 -18.91
N PRO A 22 3.56 -9.06 -18.23
CA PRO A 22 2.30 -8.89 -17.49
C PRO A 22 1.09 -9.02 -18.42
N GLY A 23 0.11 -9.81 -17.97
CA GLY A 23 -1.18 -9.96 -18.63
C GLY A 23 -2.25 -9.05 -18.04
N GLN A 24 -3.52 -9.37 -18.29
CA GLN A 24 -4.64 -8.72 -17.63
C GLN A 24 -4.76 -9.12 -16.15
N THR A 25 -4.46 -10.38 -15.82
CA THR A 25 -4.44 -10.91 -14.45
C THR A 25 -3.02 -11.25 -14.01
N GLU A 26 -2.84 -11.40 -12.71
CA GLU A 26 -1.52 -11.63 -12.10
C GLU A 26 -1.26 -13.11 -11.78
N ASP A 27 -2.08 -14.02 -12.34
CA ASP A 27 -2.07 -15.45 -12.04
C ASP A 27 -0.75 -16.12 -12.43
N ILE A 28 -0.15 -15.71 -13.55
CA ILE A 28 1.14 -16.26 -14.00
C ILE A 28 2.23 -15.86 -13.01
N LEU A 29 2.28 -14.58 -12.61
CA LEU A 29 3.24 -14.09 -11.62
C LEU A 29 3.05 -14.81 -10.28
N LEU A 30 1.80 -14.93 -9.81
CA LEU A 30 1.48 -15.62 -8.56
C LEU A 30 1.97 -17.08 -8.59
N ARG A 31 1.70 -17.83 -9.66
CA ARG A 31 2.17 -19.21 -9.82
C ARG A 31 3.69 -19.31 -9.82
N GLN A 32 4.38 -18.39 -10.49
CA GLN A 32 5.84 -18.40 -10.52
C GLN A 32 6.44 -18.05 -9.16
N LEU A 33 5.86 -17.11 -8.41
CA LEU A 33 6.24 -16.85 -7.02
C LEU A 33 6.00 -18.07 -6.13
N GLN A 34 4.85 -18.74 -6.27
CA GLN A 34 4.54 -19.97 -5.54
C GLN A 34 5.57 -21.09 -5.82
N ASN A 35 6.07 -21.20 -7.05
CA ASN A 35 7.10 -22.18 -7.41
C ASN A 35 8.46 -21.88 -6.78
N LEU A 36 8.76 -20.61 -6.46
CA LEU A 36 10.01 -20.26 -5.76
C LEU A 36 9.98 -20.67 -4.29
N VAL A 37 8.79 -20.80 -3.70
CA VAL A 37 8.59 -21.09 -2.27
C VAL A 37 7.51 -22.18 -2.07
N PRO A 38 7.73 -23.40 -2.57
CA PRO A 38 6.67 -24.43 -2.65
C PRO A 38 6.11 -24.85 -1.29
N ASP A 39 6.88 -24.70 -0.21
CA ASP A 39 6.49 -25.08 1.15
C ASP A 39 5.61 -24.03 1.84
N TYR A 40 5.45 -22.84 1.25
CA TYR A 40 4.73 -21.72 1.85
C TYR A 40 3.63 -21.22 0.91
N PRO A 41 2.38 -21.08 1.39
CA PRO A 41 1.30 -20.51 0.60
C PRO A 41 1.61 -19.07 0.18
N VAL A 42 1.43 -18.77 -1.11
CA VAL A 42 1.56 -17.41 -1.67
C VAL A 42 0.20 -16.91 -2.13
N GLN A 43 -0.14 -15.66 -1.80
CA GLN A 43 -1.34 -14.99 -2.30
C GLN A 43 -1.06 -13.55 -2.71
N LEU A 44 -1.81 -13.05 -3.69
CA LEU A 44 -1.90 -11.61 -3.97
C LEU A 44 -2.87 -11.00 -2.96
N ALA A 45 -2.35 -10.24 -2.01
CA ALA A 45 -3.14 -9.66 -0.92
C ALA A 45 -3.78 -8.33 -1.32
N LEU A 46 -3.07 -7.47 -2.04
CA LEU A 46 -3.55 -6.15 -2.43
C LEU A 46 -2.95 -5.70 -3.77
N THR A 47 -3.76 -5.04 -4.59
CA THR A 47 -3.28 -4.23 -5.71
C THR A 47 -3.43 -2.76 -5.31
N GLY A 48 -2.30 -2.06 -5.17
CA GLY A 48 -2.28 -0.67 -4.78
C GLY A 48 -2.93 0.26 -5.81
N GLU A 49 -3.19 1.48 -5.37
CA GLU A 49 -3.66 2.57 -6.24
C GLU A 49 -2.67 2.84 -7.37
N GLU A 50 -3.21 3.38 -8.46
CA GLU A 50 -2.39 3.81 -9.58
C GLU A 50 -1.55 5.03 -9.19
N TRP A 51 -0.27 4.97 -9.53
CA TRP A 51 0.66 6.07 -9.41
C TRP A 51 1.30 6.33 -10.77
N TYR A 52 1.86 7.52 -10.93
CA TYR A 52 2.66 7.86 -12.10
C TYR A 52 4.06 8.34 -11.68
N ARG A 53 4.98 8.27 -12.64
CA ARG A 53 6.29 8.91 -12.62
C ARG A 53 6.55 9.51 -13.99
N LEU A 54 7.35 10.57 -14.03
CA LEU A 54 7.85 11.10 -15.29
C LEU A 54 8.61 10.00 -16.04
N GLY A 55 8.34 9.90 -17.34
CA GLY A 55 9.02 8.98 -18.23
C GLY A 55 10.16 9.69 -18.95
N GLY A 56 10.20 9.53 -20.25
CA GLY A 56 11.19 10.14 -21.14
C GLY A 56 10.54 11.05 -22.17
N VAL A 57 11.25 11.21 -23.29
CA VAL A 57 10.87 12.07 -24.40
C VAL A 57 10.84 11.26 -25.70
N VAL A 58 9.81 11.50 -26.51
CA VAL A 58 9.63 10.90 -27.82
C VAL A 58 9.24 11.96 -28.85
N ASP A 59 9.45 11.67 -30.14
CA ASP A 59 8.90 12.47 -31.23
C ASP A 59 7.44 12.07 -31.56
N MET A 60 6.82 12.78 -32.52
CA MET A 60 5.46 12.51 -32.99
C MET A 60 5.28 11.12 -33.65
N ASP A 61 6.37 10.52 -34.15
CA ASP A 61 6.36 9.17 -34.71
C ASP A 61 6.52 8.10 -33.61
N GLY A 62 6.65 8.52 -32.34
CA GLY A 62 6.86 7.66 -31.18
C GLY A 62 8.29 7.15 -31.03
N ARG A 63 9.26 7.73 -31.73
CA ARG A 63 10.67 7.35 -31.60
C ARG A 63 11.25 7.96 -30.33
N ARG A 64 12.03 7.15 -29.61
CA ARG A 64 12.67 7.53 -28.36
C ARG A 64 13.77 8.57 -28.60
N ILE A 65 13.64 9.73 -27.95
CA ILE A 65 14.68 10.78 -27.88
C ILE A 65 15.47 10.63 -26.59
N ALA A 66 14.80 10.42 -25.46
CA ALA A 66 15.42 10.21 -24.15
C ALA A 66 14.57 9.30 -23.25
N ASN A 67 15.22 8.56 -22.35
CA ASN A 67 14.54 7.66 -21.41
C ASN A 67 14.09 8.36 -20.12
N ASP A 68 14.70 9.50 -19.81
CA ASP A 68 14.43 10.29 -18.61
C ASP A 68 14.22 11.74 -19.02
N LEU A 69 13.04 12.27 -18.72
CA LEU A 69 12.62 13.63 -19.05
C LEU A 69 13.43 14.67 -18.30
N ILE A 70 13.70 14.45 -17.02
CA ILE A 70 14.40 15.41 -16.16
C ILE A 70 15.84 15.55 -16.66
N GLU A 71 16.54 14.42 -16.83
CA GLU A 71 17.92 14.41 -17.33
C GLU A 71 18.00 15.06 -18.73
N TRP A 72 17.05 14.75 -19.60
CA TRP A 72 17.00 15.35 -20.93
C TRP A 72 16.75 16.85 -20.89
N ALA A 73 15.80 17.31 -20.07
CA ALA A 73 15.45 18.72 -19.96
C ALA A 73 16.63 19.53 -19.41
N GLU A 74 17.27 19.06 -18.33
CA GLU A 74 18.43 19.71 -17.73
C GLU A 74 19.61 19.77 -18.71
N ARG A 75 19.94 18.66 -19.39
CA ARG A 75 21.01 18.63 -20.39
C ARG A 75 20.72 19.56 -21.56
N THR A 76 19.52 19.49 -22.12
CA THR A 76 19.14 20.30 -23.30
C THR A 76 19.07 21.78 -22.94
N TYR A 77 18.62 22.12 -21.73
CA TYR A 77 18.65 23.49 -21.22
C TYR A 77 20.08 24.06 -21.19
N LEU A 78 21.07 23.27 -20.79
CA LEU A 78 22.49 23.67 -20.84
C LEU A 78 22.97 23.85 -22.29
N GLU A 79 22.62 22.93 -23.20
CA GLU A 79 22.96 23.00 -24.62
C GLU A 79 22.34 24.22 -25.32
N CYS A 80 21.15 24.63 -24.88
CA CYS A 80 20.48 25.88 -25.28
C CYS A 80 21.09 27.14 -24.64
N GLY A 81 22.26 27.04 -24.00
CA GLY A 81 22.93 28.17 -23.36
C GLY A 81 22.20 28.69 -22.13
N GLN A 82 21.50 27.81 -21.40
CA GLN A 82 20.65 28.15 -20.25
C GLN A 82 19.54 29.13 -20.61
N ASN A 83 19.07 29.09 -21.87
CA ASN A 83 17.98 29.91 -22.36
C ASN A 83 16.70 29.08 -22.50
N LEU A 84 15.71 29.35 -21.63
CA LEU A 84 14.44 28.63 -21.64
C LEU A 84 13.66 28.84 -22.94
N GLN A 85 13.67 30.04 -23.50
CA GLN A 85 12.99 30.33 -24.76
C GLN A 85 13.59 29.50 -25.91
N THR A 86 14.92 29.37 -25.96
CA THR A 86 15.59 28.53 -26.96
C THR A 86 15.23 27.05 -26.81
N LEU A 87 15.11 26.56 -25.57
CA LEU A 87 14.63 25.19 -25.29
C LEU A 87 13.17 25.02 -25.74
N ILE A 88 12.31 25.99 -25.45
CA ILE A 88 10.91 26.03 -25.87
C ILE A 88 10.81 25.96 -27.39
N ASP A 89 11.50 26.85 -28.10
CA ASP A 89 11.46 26.95 -29.56
C ASP A 89 11.93 25.62 -30.21
N TYR A 90 13.03 25.06 -29.71
CA TYR A 90 13.54 23.76 -30.15
C TYR A 90 12.49 22.65 -29.96
N THR A 91 11.85 22.61 -28.79
CA THR A 91 10.88 21.57 -28.43
C THR A 91 9.60 21.67 -29.26
N VAL A 92 9.14 22.90 -29.52
CA VAL A 92 7.98 23.19 -30.40
C VAL A 92 8.27 22.77 -31.83
N GLU A 93 9.45 23.13 -32.36
CA GLU A 93 9.87 22.76 -33.72
C GLU A 93 9.89 21.25 -33.92
N GLN A 94 10.44 20.51 -32.95
CA GLN A 94 10.55 19.05 -32.97
C GLN A 94 9.26 18.33 -32.57
N LYS A 95 8.24 19.06 -32.08
CA LYS A 95 6.95 18.53 -31.61
C LYS A 95 7.12 17.38 -30.61
N LEU A 96 7.98 17.58 -29.62
CA LEU A 96 8.32 16.52 -28.69
C LEU A 96 7.21 16.26 -27.66
N ILE A 97 7.05 14.99 -27.33
CA ILE A 97 6.06 14.47 -26.40
C ILE A 97 6.79 13.97 -25.15
N ALA A 98 6.27 14.36 -23.99
CA ALA A 98 6.64 13.75 -22.71
C ALA A 98 5.86 12.43 -22.55
N THR A 99 6.56 11.39 -22.09
CA THR A 99 5.92 10.14 -21.67
C THR A 99 5.85 10.08 -20.16
N LYS A 100 4.96 9.24 -19.64
CA LYS A 100 4.88 8.90 -18.23
C LYS A 100 4.86 7.40 -18.03
N GLN A 101 5.40 6.96 -16.90
CA GLN A 101 5.23 5.60 -16.42
C GLN A 101 4.05 5.56 -15.46
N THR A 102 3.01 4.83 -15.81
CA THR A 102 1.89 4.54 -14.90
C THR A 102 2.07 3.13 -14.34
N GLY A 103 1.76 2.97 -13.06
CA GLY A 103 1.97 1.70 -12.40
C GLY A 103 1.10 1.48 -11.17
N LYS A 104 1.04 0.21 -10.78
CA LYS A 104 0.44 -0.25 -9.54
C LYS A 104 1.43 -1.10 -8.79
N THR A 105 1.45 -1.00 -7.47
CA THR A 105 2.25 -1.87 -6.61
C THR A 105 1.40 -3.06 -6.19
N LEU A 106 1.84 -4.26 -6.53
CA LEU A 106 1.24 -5.54 -6.15
C LEU A 106 1.88 -6.02 -4.85
N TYR A 107 1.04 -6.39 -3.88
CA TYR A 107 1.45 -6.86 -2.57
C TYR A 107 1.16 -8.35 -2.45
N PHE A 108 2.20 -9.16 -2.47
CA PHE A 108 2.10 -10.61 -2.28
C PHE A 108 2.47 -10.99 -0.85
N VAL A 109 1.72 -11.90 -0.26
CA VAL A 109 1.99 -12.49 1.04
C VAL A 109 2.51 -13.90 0.84
N VAL A 110 3.64 -14.21 1.48
CA VAL A 110 4.12 -15.58 1.69
C VAL A 110 3.85 -15.91 3.16
N GLN A 111 2.93 -16.84 3.41
CA GLN A 111 2.55 -17.18 4.78
C GLN A 111 3.57 -18.13 5.40
N THR A 112 4.23 -17.72 6.49
CA THR A 112 5.31 -18.50 7.12
C THR A 112 4.93 -19.18 8.43
N GLY A 113 3.75 -18.86 8.98
CA GLY A 113 3.22 -19.46 10.21
C GLY A 113 1.76 -19.08 10.43
N ASP A 114 1.27 -19.12 11.66
CA ASP A 114 -0.14 -18.83 11.98
C ASP A 114 -0.32 -17.57 12.83
N ARG A 115 0.75 -17.00 13.38
CA ARG A 115 0.68 -15.73 14.11
C ARG A 115 0.54 -14.57 13.14
N ALA A 116 0.01 -13.46 13.64
CA ALA A 116 -0.20 -12.23 12.90
C ALA A 116 1.07 -11.71 12.20
N GLU A 117 2.24 -11.88 12.82
CA GLU A 117 3.54 -11.48 12.32
C GLU A 117 4.23 -12.53 11.41
N ASP A 118 3.67 -13.73 11.30
CA ASP A 118 4.29 -14.86 10.61
C ASP A 118 4.02 -14.84 9.10
N PHE A 119 4.44 -13.77 8.43
CA PHE A 119 4.42 -13.70 6.97
C PHE A 119 5.53 -12.82 6.40
N THR A 120 5.86 -13.05 5.13
CA THR A 120 6.71 -12.15 4.33
C THR A 120 5.86 -11.41 3.31
N LEU A 121 5.97 -10.09 3.28
CA LEU A 121 5.36 -9.24 2.27
C LEU A 121 6.36 -9.02 1.12
N ILE A 122 5.93 -9.24 -0.13
CA ILE A 122 6.69 -8.97 -1.34
C ILE A 122 5.97 -7.85 -2.12
N GLU A 123 6.72 -6.82 -2.49
CA GLU A 123 6.22 -5.71 -3.30
C GLU A 123 6.80 -5.78 -4.70
N ILE A 124 5.93 -5.80 -5.70
CA ILE A 124 6.27 -5.82 -7.12
C ILE A 124 5.47 -4.75 -7.83
N ASP A 125 6.13 -3.86 -8.55
CA ASP A 125 5.42 -2.91 -9.41
C ASP A 125 5.05 -3.56 -10.74
N LYS A 126 3.82 -3.32 -11.20
CA LYS A 126 3.40 -3.52 -12.59
C LYS A 126 3.33 -2.14 -13.24
N THR A 127 4.25 -1.86 -14.17
CA THR A 127 4.36 -0.56 -14.83
C THR A 127 4.15 -0.68 -16.32
N HIS A 128 3.61 0.36 -16.95
CA HIS A 128 3.69 0.55 -18.39
C HIS A 128 3.96 2.02 -18.68
N GLU A 129 4.55 2.28 -19.84
CA GLU A 129 4.84 3.64 -20.27
C GLU A 129 3.83 4.06 -21.33
N VAL A 130 3.35 5.29 -21.23
CA VAL A 130 2.36 5.86 -22.14
C VAL A 130 2.73 7.29 -22.52
N SER A 131 2.20 7.76 -23.64
CA SER A 131 2.24 9.19 -23.96
C SER A 131 1.39 9.97 -22.97
N ASP A 132 1.87 11.15 -22.58
CA ASP A 132 1.23 12.00 -21.59
C ASP A 132 0.77 13.33 -22.19
N ARG A 133 1.74 14.12 -22.67
CA ARG A 133 1.51 15.51 -23.09
C ARG A 133 2.53 15.97 -24.11
N MET A 134 2.22 17.05 -24.82
CA MET A 134 3.27 17.82 -25.50
C MET A 134 4.18 18.45 -24.44
N LEU A 135 5.48 18.52 -24.72
CA LEU A 135 6.41 19.15 -23.79
C LEU A 135 6.17 20.66 -23.65
N VAL A 136 5.68 21.31 -24.71
CA VAL A 136 5.33 22.73 -24.69
C VAL A 136 3.93 22.92 -25.24
N ASN A 137 3.13 23.73 -24.54
CA ASN A 137 1.91 24.32 -25.06
C ASN A 137 2.22 25.73 -25.59
N GLU A 138 2.15 25.94 -26.90
CA GLU A 138 2.40 27.27 -27.49
C GLU A 138 1.45 28.37 -26.98
N GLN A 139 0.24 27.99 -26.55
CA GLN A 139 -0.74 28.94 -26.01
C GLN A 139 -0.47 29.32 -24.54
N GLN A 140 0.28 28.49 -23.84
CA GLN A 140 0.63 28.67 -22.43
C GLN A 140 2.03 28.07 -22.21
N PRO A 141 3.09 28.79 -22.64
CA PRO A 141 4.45 28.31 -22.50
C PRO A 141 4.86 28.27 -21.01
N PRO A 142 5.74 27.35 -20.61
CA PRO A 142 6.20 27.25 -19.23
C PRO A 142 7.05 28.47 -18.84
N GLU A 143 6.93 28.89 -17.58
CA GLU A 143 7.62 30.07 -17.03
C GLU A 143 9.04 29.74 -16.53
N ASP A 144 9.27 28.49 -16.15
CA ASP A 144 10.57 27.99 -15.70
C ASP A 144 10.82 26.53 -16.10
N LEU A 145 12.01 26.01 -15.74
CA LEU A 145 12.39 24.64 -16.07
C LEU A 145 11.61 23.59 -15.28
N GLU A 146 11.13 23.93 -14.08
CA GLU A 146 10.32 23.02 -13.26
C GLU A 146 8.93 22.82 -13.91
N GLU A 147 8.28 23.92 -14.32
CA GLU A 147 7.02 23.87 -15.05
C GLU A 147 7.18 23.19 -16.42
N PHE A 148 8.32 23.36 -17.10
CA PHE A 148 8.61 22.62 -18.32
C PHE A 148 8.66 21.09 -18.09
N ILE A 149 9.25 20.67 -16.96
CA ILE A 149 9.44 19.25 -16.59
C ILE A 149 8.17 18.60 -16.03
N ASP A 150 7.38 19.29 -15.21
CA ASP A 150 6.14 18.78 -14.60
C ASP A 150 5.11 19.90 -14.42
N PRO A 151 4.41 20.31 -15.50
CA PRO A 151 3.46 21.41 -15.43
C PRO A 151 2.22 21.02 -14.63
N LEU A 152 1.71 21.97 -13.84
CA LEU A 152 0.44 21.80 -13.11
C LEU A 152 -0.76 21.60 -14.04
N GLN A 153 -0.72 22.20 -15.23
CA GLN A 153 -1.77 22.14 -16.25
C GLN A 153 -1.19 21.69 -17.60
N PRO A 154 -0.92 20.38 -17.76
CA PRO A 154 -0.30 19.86 -18.98
C PRO A 154 -1.24 19.96 -20.19
N PHE A 155 -0.66 20.19 -21.38
CA PHE A 155 -1.36 20.01 -22.65
C PHE A 155 -1.38 18.53 -23.03
N CYS A 156 -2.32 17.80 -22.42
CA CYS A 156 -2.49 16.38 -22.60
C CYS A 156 -2.82 16.02 -24.05
N ILE A 157 -2.29 14.89 -24.50
CA ILE A 157 -2.61 14.30 -25.80
C ILE A 157 -3.34 12.97 -25.61
N GLU A 158 -3.85 12.41 -26.70
CA GLU A 158 -4.40 11.05 -26.67
C GLU A 158 -3.30 10.05 -26.27
N SER A 159 -3.61 9.25 -25.24
CA SER A 159 -2.62 8.35 -24.65
C SER A 159 -2.48 7.07 -25.45
N PHE A 160 -1.24 6.73 -25.81
CA PHE A 160 -0.88 5.46 -26.45
C PHE A 160 0.32 4.83 -25.75
N GLY A 161 0.37 3.50 -25.73
CA GLY A 161 1.35 2.74 -24.97
C GLY A 161 2.68 2.53 -25.68
N PHE A 162 3.76 2.56 -24.91
CA PHE A 162 5.11 2.22 -25.36
C PHE A 162 5.51 0.84 -24.86
N GLY A 163 5.60 -0.12 -25.79
CA GLY A 163 6.02 -1.49 -25.49
C GLY A 163 5.04 -2.24 -24.58
N HIS A 164 5.56 -3.27 -23.93
CA HIS A 164 4.78 -4.08 -22.99
C HIS A 164 4.93 -3.57 -21.56
N SER A 165 3.90 -3.82 -20.75
CA SER A 165 4.00 -3.69 -19.30
C SER A 165 5.17 -4.52 -18.76
N ARG A 166 5.67 -4.17 -17.58
CA ARG A 166 6.78 -4.86 -16.92
C ARG A 166 6.51 -5.03 -15.43
N TYR A 167 6.97 -6.15 -14.88
CA TYR A 167 7.07 -6.32 -13.44
C TYR A 167 8.45 -5.90 -12.95
N THR A 168 8.50 -5.14 -11.86
CA THR A 168 9.75 -4.73 -11.19
C THR A 168 9.68 -5.09 -9.72
N TYR A 169 10.57 -5.97 -9.26
CA TYR A 169 10.71 -6.28 -7.84
C TYR A 169 11.19 -5.03 -7.08
N ARG A 170 10.47 -4.65 -6.03
CA ARG A 170 10.86 -3.54 -5.14
C ARG A 170 11.63 -4.04 -3.93
N ARG A 171 10.97 -4.91 -3.15
CA ARG A 171 11.48 -5.39 -1.86
C ARG A 171 10.66 -6.55 -1.33
N LYS A 172 11.22 -7.21 -0.32
CA LYS A 172 10.52 -8.14 0.55
C LYS A 172 10.74 -7.74 2.01
N THR A 173 9.72 -7.93 2.84
CA THR A 173 9.75 -7.62 4.28
C THR A 173 9.33 -8.86 5.03
N ASP A 174 10.26 -9.46 5.78
CA ASP A 174 9.95 -10.47 6.79
C ASP A 174 9.34 -9.72 7.99
N VAL A 175 8.04 -9.90 8.23
CA VAL A 175 7.28 -9.03 9.13
C VAL A 175 7.73 -9.21 10.58
N LYS A 176 7.93 -10.45 11.03
CA LYS A 176 8.43 -10.76 12.37
C LYS A 176 9.77 -10.06 12.63
N LEU A 177 10.75 -10.28 11.76
CA LEU A 177 12.08 -9.65 11.89
C LEU A 177 12.02 -8.13 11.79
N PHE A 178 11.20 -7.60 10.87
CA PHE A 178 11.05 -6.17 10.68
C PHE A 178 10.46 -5.48 11.92
N MET A 179 9.46 -6.10 12.55
CA MET A 179 8.81 -5.58 13.75
C MET A 179 9.72 -5.68 14.96
N GLU A 180 10.51 -6.76 15.11
CA GLU A 180 11.57 -6.86 16.12
C GLU A 180 12.52 -5.65 16.05
N VAL A 181 13.02 -5.31 14.86
CA VAL A 181 13.94 -4.17 14.65
C VAL A 181 13.27 -2.82 14.92
N ILE A 182 12.00 -2.63 14.56
CA ILE A 182 11.26 -1.40 14.86
C ILE A 182 11.06 -1.25 16.36
N ASN A 183 10.66 -2.32 17.04
CA ASN A 183 10.34 -2.30 18.46
C ASN A 183 11.56 -1.97 19.31
N GLU A 184 12.77 -2.42 18.93
CA GLU A 184 14.03 -2.03 19.59
C GLU A 184 14.27 -0.52 19.63
N ARG A 185 13.76 0.22 18.63
CA ARG A 185 13.99 1.66 18.46
C ARG A 185 12.83 2.51 18.99
N HIS A 186 11.68 1.92 19.24
CA HIS A 186 10.47 2.62 19.66
C HIS A 186 10.43 2.75 21.20
N ARG A 187 10.05 3.92 21.72
CA ARG A 187 10.07 4.22 23.19
C ARG A 187 8.90 3.60 23.98
N GLY A 188 8.26 2.57 23.43
CA GLY A 188 7.09 1.90 23.98
C GLY A 188 6.56 0.87 22.99
N GLU A 189 5.40 0.27 23.26
CA GLU A 189 4.78 -0.65 22.31
C GLU A 189 4.42 0.08 21.01
N HIS A 190 4.86 -0.44 19.88
CA HIS A 190 4.53 0.12 18.57
C HIS A 190 3.05 -0.16 18.24
N PRO A 191 2.25 0.80 17.71
CA PRO A 191 0.83 0.57 17.45
C PRO A 191 0.55 -0.64 16.53
N VAL A 192 1.42 -0.90 15.56
CA VAL A 192 1.34 -2.10 14.69
C VAL A 192 1.66 -3.39 15.46
N GLN A 193 2.63 -3.35 16.39
CA GLN A 193 2.93 -4.50 17.25
C GLN A 193 1.71 -4.85 18.11
N ARG A 194 1.16 -3.83 18.78
CA ARG A 194 -0.06 -3.97 19.57
C ARG A 194 -1.23 -4.52 18.77
N PHE A 195 -1.42 -4.04 17.53
CA PHE A 195 -2.46 -4.54 16.63
C PHE A 195 -2.32 -6.04 16.37
N MET A 196 -1.10 -6.52 16.11
CA MET A 196 -0.83 -7.94 15.90
C MET A 196 -1.02 -8.76 17.18
N ASP A 197 -0.63 -8.23 18.34
CA ASP A 197 -0.81 -8.91 19.62
C ASP A 197 -2.29 -9.02 20.02
N ASP A 198 -3.06 -7.94 19.82
CA ASP A 198 -4.52 -7.93 19.96
C ASP A 198 -5.18 -8.91 18.98
N TRP A 199 -4.71 -8.96 17.73
CA TRP A 199 -5.19 -9.94 16.74
C TRP A 199 -4.97 -11.37 17.23
N ASN A 200 -3.72 -11.71 17.60
CA ASN A 200 -3.31 -13.05 18.03
C ASN A 200 -4.12 -13.56 19.24
N ARG A 201 -4.43 -12.69 20.21
CA ARG A 201 -5.13 -13.08 21.44
C ARG A 201 -6.66 -13.05 21.33
N SER A 202 -7.21 -12.29 20.38
CA SER A 202 -8.66 -12.18 20.13
C SER A 202 -9.25 -13.40 19.40
N SER A 203 -10.57 -13.44 19.27
CA SER A 203 -11.28 -14.42 18.45
C SER A 203 -11.05 -14.25 16.95
N ALA A 204 -10.64 -13.06 16.48
CA ALA A 204 -10.28 -12.81 15.09
C ALA A 204 -9.10 -13.69 14.66
N GLY A 205 -8.00 -13.68 15.44
CA GLY A 205 -6.83 -14.52 15.18
C GLY A 205 -7.06 -16.03 15.36
N GLN A 206 -8.13 -16.43 16.03
CA GLN A 206 -8.53 -17.85 16.07
C GLN A 206 -9.27 -18.30 14.80
N LYS A 207 -9.79 -17.36 14.01
CA LYS A 207 -10.62 -17.65 12.84
C LYS A 207 -9.94 -17.33 11.52
N LYS A 208 -9.11 -16.29 11.47
CA LYS A 208 -8.45 -15.78 10.27
C LYS A 208 -6.98 -15.44 10.55
N ARG A 209 -6.15 -15.62 9.53
CA ARG A 209 -4.79 -15.06 9.54
C ARG A 209 -4.89 -13.56 9.34
N LEU A 210 -3.99 -12.81 9.98
CA LEU A 210 -3.98 -11.35 9.81
C LEU A 210 -3.79 -10.99 8.33
N SER A 211 -2.86 -11.66 7.66
CA SER A 211 -2.49 -11.44 6.25
C SER A 211 -3.60 -11.69 5.23
N ASP A 212 -4.69 -12.36 5.62
CA ASP A 212 -5.88 -12.54 4.77
C ASP A 212 -6.72 -11.27 4.72
N GLU A 213 -6.67 -10.42 5.75
CA GLU A 213 -7.56 -9.25 5.93
C GLU A 213 -6.78 -7.93 5.97
N TRP A 214 -5.51 -8.00 6.42
CA TRP A 214 -4.66 -6.85 6.68
C TRP A 214 -3.21 -7.16 6.33
N ILE A 215 -2.49 -6.18 5.79
CA ILE A 215 -1.04 -6.25 5.61
C ILE A 215 -0.36 -5.13 6.39
N ILE A 216 0.95 -5.28 6.58
CA ILE A 216 1.79 -4.20 7.11
C ILE A 216 2.47 -3.50 5.95
N ARG A 217 2.38 -2.18 5.89
CA ARG A 217 3.10 -1.36 4.91
C ARG A 217 4.23 -0.61 5.61
N PRO A 218 5.50 -1.03 5.44
CA PRO A 218 6.63 -0.25 5.92
C PRO A 218 6.75 1.04 5.13
N TYR A 219 7.04 2.15 5.80
CA TYR A 219 7.30 3.44 5.17
C TYR A 219 8.45 4.15 5.86
N GLN A 220 8.98 5.16 5.18
CA GLN A 220 10.03 6.03 5.70
C GLN A 220 9.55 7.47 5.64
N HIS A 221 9.82 8.22 6.70
CA HIS A 221 9.58 9.66 6.73
C HIS A 221 10.75 10.37 7.40
N THR A 222 10.87 11.67 7.12
CA THR A 222 11.87 12.52 7.74
C THR A 222 11.32 13.07 9.05
N GLY A 223 12.04 12.83 10.14
CA GLY A 223 11.72 13.36 11.46
C GLY A 223 12.01 14.85 11.56
N ARG A 224 11.61 15.44 12.69
CA ARG A 224 11.74 16.89 12.95
C ARG A 224 13.18 17.40 12.96
N PHE A 225 14.17 16.52 13.11
CA PHE A 225 15.60 16.86 13.10
C PHE A 225 16.31 16.39 11.83
N GLY A 226 15.56 16.05 10.77
CA GLY A 226 16.12 15.57 9.51
C GLY A 226 16.54 14.10 9.52
N GLU A 227 16.27 13.38 10.61
CA GLU A 227 16.56 11.96 10.74
C GLU A 227 15.60 11.11 9.89
N ARG A 228 16.09 10.02 9.27
CA ARG A 228 15.22 9.08 8.56
C ARG A 228 14.61 8.09 9.54
N ILE A 229 13.30 8.15 9.72
CA ILE A 229 12.55 7.25 10.60
C ILE A 229 11.90 6.17 9.74
N VAL A 230 12.18 4.91 10.07
CA VAL A 230 11.49 3.75 9.52
C VAL A 230 10.31 3.43 10.43
N ASN A 231 9.13 3.27 9.86
CA ASN A 231 7.89 2.98 10.58
C ASN A 231 7.02 2.03 9.74
N ALA A 232 5.90 1.60 10.28
CA ALA A 232 4.98 0.67 9.68
C ALA A 232 3.54 1.08 9.97
N GLU A 233 2.63 0.74 9.07
CA GLU A 233 1.19 0.87 9.31
C GLU A 233 0.45 -0.39 8.89
N ILE A 234 -0.71 -0.62 9.51
CA ILE A 234 -1.64 -1.67 9.11
C ILE A 234 -2.57 -1.13 8.03
N VAL A 235 -2.70 -1.89 6.94
CA VAL A 235 -3.54 -1.58 5.78
C VAL A 235 -4.56 -2.69 5.59
N ASN A 236 -5.84 -2.34 5.52
CA ASN A 236 -6.90 -3.29 5.15
C ASN A 236 -6.75 -3.65 3.68
N THR A 237 -6.81 -4.93 3.35
CA THR A 237 -6.70 -5.40 1.96
C THR A 237 -8.06 -5.62 1.29
N GLN A 238 -9.14 -5.53 2.06
CA GLN A 238 -10.47 -5.89 1.62
C GLN A 238 -11.24 -4.70 1.06
N TYR A 239 -12.03 -4.97 0.03
CA TYR A 239 -12.90 -3.98 -0.63
C TYR A 239 -14.38 -4.20 -0.27
N TYR A 240 -14.67 -4.81 0.88
CA TYR A 240 -16.04 -5.05 1.32
C TYR A 240 -16.80 -3.72 1.49
N ILE A 241 -18.02 -3.67 0.98
CA ILE A 241 -18.95 -2.59 1.29
C ILE A 241 -19.51 -2.85 2.68
N LEU A 242 -18.86 -2.28 3.69
CA LEU A 242 -19.24 -2.41 5.09
C LEU A 242 -20.13 -1.24 5.54
N PRO A 243 -21.11 -1.48 6.42
CA PRO A 243 -21.95 -0.43 6.96
C PRO A 243 -21.14 0.45 7.90
N HIS A 244 -21.45 1.74 7.90
CA HIS A 244 -20.94 2.69 8.88
C HIS A 244 -21.66 2.50 10.22
N LEU A 245 -20.91 2.18 11.27
CA LEU A 245 -21.37 2.09 12.64
C LEU A 245 -21.00 3.39 13.38
N GLU A 246 -21.87 4.39 13.28
CA GLU A 246 -21.65 5.73 13.85
C GLU A 246 -22.63 6.06 14.98
N ASP A 247 -23.89 5.64 14.87
CA ASP A 247 -24.91 5.91 15.89
C ASP A 247 -25.19 4.70 16.81
N PHE A 248 -24.71 4.83 18.04
CA PHE A 248 -24.94 3.87 19.13
C PHE A 248 -25.92 4.40 20.19
N SER A 249 -26.53 5.56 19.95
CA SER A 249 -27.42 6.21 20.91
C SER A 249 -28.61 5.31 21.23
N GLY A 250 -28.81 5.02 22.52
CA GLY A 250 -29.91 4.19 22.99
C GLY A 250 -29.83 2.69 22.65
N LYS A 251 -28.80 2.21 21.94
CA LYS A 251 -28.58 0.78 21.68
C LYS A 251 -27.86 0.14 22.88
N LYS A 252 -28.42 -0.94 23.43
CA LYS A 252 -27.85 -1.72 24.55
C LYS A 252 -28.22 -3.20 24.43
N GLY A 253 -27.46 -4.05 25.11
CA GLY A 253 -27.71 -5.48 25.23
C GLY A 253 -27.83 -6.17 23.88
N SER A 254 -28.94 -6.87 23.66
CA SER A 254 -29.18 -7.64 22.43
C SER A 254 -29.18 -6.78 21.16
N ALA A 255 -29.64 -5.52 21.23
CA ALA A 255 -29.65 -4.63 20.08
C ALA A 255 -28.23 -4.25 19.64
N LEU A 256 -27.33 -4.01 20.60
CA LEU A 256 -25.93 -3.73 20.33
C LEU A 256 -25.21 -5.00 19.85
N SER A 257 -25.38 -6.11 20.55
CA SER A 257 -24.82 -7.42 20.15
C SER A 257 -25.21 -7.81 18.72
N ASN A 258 -26.48 -7.67 18.33
CA ASN A 258 -26.96 -7.95 16.97
C ASN A 258 -26.35 -7.03 15.92
N LEU A 259 -26.06 -5.77 16.27
CA LEU A 259 -25.40 -4.85 15.34
C LEU A 259 -23.95 -5.29 15.07
N LEU A 260 -23.21 -5.60 16.12
CA LEU A 260 -21.81 -6.07 16.03
C LEU A 260 -21.72 -7.39 15.26
N ASN A 261 -22.57 -8.37 15.60
CA ASN A 261 -22.58 -9.67 14.94
C ASN A 261 -22.91 -9.56 13.44
N ARG A 262 -23.76 -8.60 13.04
CA ARG A 262 -24.03 -8.34 11.62
C ARG A 262 -22.82 -7.76 10.91
N PHE A 263 -22.13 -6.81 11.54
CA PHE A 263 -20.89 -6.24 10.99
C PHE A 263 -19.81 -7.32 10.84
N ASP A 264 -19.56 -8.09 11.89
CA ASP A 264 -18.57 -9.18 11.90
C ASP A 264 -18.87 -10.23 10.83
N ARG A 265 -20.15 -10.59 10.66
CA ARG A 265 -20.56 -11.51 9.58
C ARG A 265 -20.28 -10.95 8.19
N GLN A 266 -20.45 -9.64 7.98
CA GLN A 266 -20.18 -8.99 6.70
C GLN A 266 -18.67 -8.82 6.46
N ALA A 267 -17.90 -8.55 7.50
CA ALA A 267 -16.44 -8.49 7.45
C ALA A 267 -15.79 -9.90 7.33
N GLY A 268 -16.52 -10.97 7.68
CA GLY A 268 -16.11 -12.35 7.46
C GLY A 268 -15.38 -13.01 8.62
N TYR A 269 -15.26 -12.35 9.78
CA TYR A 269 -14.63 -12.89 10.99
C TYR A 269 -15.21 -12.24 12.26
N PRO A 270 -15.21 -12.95 13.40
CA PRO A 270 -15.69 -12.41 14.66
C PRO A 270 -14.79 -11.27 15.14
N PHE A 271 -15.37 -10.33 15.89
CA PHE A 271 -14.65 -9.19 16.48
C PHE A 271 -13.99 -8.26 15.45
N ALA A 272 -14.43 -8.31 14.19
CA ALA A 272 -13.95 -7.43 13.13
C ALA A 272 -14.24 -5.97 13.42
N TRP A 273 -15.40 -5.65 13.99
CA TRP A 273 -15.78 -4.27 14.33
C TRP A 273 -14.70 -3.55 15.14
N PHE A 274 -13.97 -4.25 16.02
CA PHE A 274 -12.92 -3.69 16.85
C PHE A 274 -11.69 -3.27 16.03
N PHE A 275 -11.22 -4.12 15.11
CA PHE A 275 -10.07 -3.80 14.25
C PHE A 275 -10.42 -2.72 13.21
N TYR A 276 -11.64 -2.74 12.69
CA TYR A 276 -12.15 -1.67 11.82
C TYR A 276 -12.32 -0.34 12.57
N MET A 277 -12.65 -0.37 13.86
CA MET A 277 -12.69 0.81 14.72
C MET A 277 -11.32 1.42 14.92
N ILE A 278 -10.28 0.61 15.19
CA ILE A 278 -8.90 1.10 15.36
C ILE A 278 -8.43 1.90 14.14
N LYS A 279 -8.84 1.50 12.93
CA LYS A 279 -8.47 2.18 11.68
C LYS A 279 -9.39 3.35 11.29
N GLY A 280 -10.46 3.62 12.05
CA GLY A 280 -11.27 4.84 11.95
C GLY A 280 -12.10 5.01 10.67
N LYS A 281 -12.31 3.96 9.85
CA LYS A 281 -13.02 4.09 8.56
C LYS A 281 -14.51 3.81 8.63
N HIS A 282 -14.92 2.81 9.40
CA HIS A 282 -16.31 2.30 9.38
C HIS A 282 -16.96 2.17 10.74
N VAL A 283 -16.18 2.24 11.83
CA VAL A 283 -16.70 2.06 13.19
C VAL A 283 -16.16 3.17 14.07
N SER A 284 -17.07 3.91 14.72
CA SER A 284 -16.70 4.98 15.65
C SER A 284 -16.13 4.41 16.94
N THR A 285 -15.19 5.13 17.58
CA THR A 285 -14.63 4.77 18.89
C THR A 285 -15.69 4.71 20.00
N HIS A 286 -16.80 5.47 19.86
CA HIS A 286 -17.96 5.39 20.74
C HIS A 286 -18.58 3.98 20.78
N CYS A 287 -18.35 3.15 19.76
CA CYS A 287 -18.72 1.75 19.74
C CYS A 287 -18.10 1.00 20.92
N ALA A 288 -16.78 1.09 21.08
CA ALA A 288 -16.06 0.41 22.15
C ALA A 288 -16.51 0.87 23.54
N GLU A 289 -16.77 2.17 23.73
CA GLU A 289 -17.31 2.68 24.99
C GLU A 289 -18.72 2.14 25.30
N ALA A 290 -19.59 2.06 24.28
CA ALA A 290 -20.92 1.50 24.42
C ALA A 290 -20.86 0.00 24.79
N VAL A 291 -20.01 -0.76 24.11
CA VAL A 291 -19.79 -2.20 24.40
C VAL A 291 -19.19 -2.39 25.79
N TYR A 292 -18.20 -1.57 26.17
CA TYR A 292 -17.59 -1.63 27.49
C TYR A 292 -18.60 -1.37 28.62
N ARG A 293 -19.51 -0.39 28.44
CA ARG A 293 -20.58 -0.12 29.42
C ARG A 293 -21.54 -1.30 29.57
N ASP A 294 -21.87 -1.98 28.47
CA ASP A 294 -22.76 -3.14 28.50
C ASP A 294 -22.12 -4.32 29.25
N ILE A 295 -20.86 -4.66 28.91
CA ILE A 295 -20.15 -5.80 29.53
C ILE A 295 -19.66 -5.52 30.96
N ALA A 296 -19.52 -4.26 31.35
CA ALA A 296 -19.29 -3.88 32.74
C ALA A 296 -20.58 -3.94 33.59
N GLY A 297 -21.74 -3.97 32.95
CA GLY A 297 -23.03 -4.23 33.59
C GLY A 297 -23.38 -5.73 33.54
N ASP A 298 -24.65 -6.02 33.24
CA ASP A 298 -25.19 -7.39 33.29
C ASP A 298 -25.18 -8.11 31.92
N PHE A 299 -24.59 -7.53 30.87
CA PHE A 299 -24.63 -8.12 29.53
C PHE A 299 -23.35 -8.90 29.18
N ALA A 300 -23.47 -10.21 29.02
CA ALA A 300 -22.36 -11.09 28.63
C ALA A 300 -22.54 -11.62 27.20
N TYR A 301 -22.25 -10.80 26.18
CA TYR A 301 -22.30 -11.22 24.76
C TYR A 301 -20.94 -11.24 24.06
N LEU A 302 -19.89 -10.76 24.71
CA LEU A 302 -18.53 -10.77 24.19
C LEU A 302 -17.77 -11.95 24.81
N GLY A 303 -16.99 -12.68 24.03
CA GLY A 303 -16.15 -13.76 24.56
C GLY A 303 -15.04 -13.21 25.45
N GLN A 304 -14.58 -14.00 26.43
CA GLN A 304 -13.57 -13.59 27.41
C GLN A 304 -12.29 -12.99 26.77
N ARG A 305 -11.87 -13.53 25.63
CA ARG A 305 -10.68 -13.05 24.89
C ARG A 305 -10.88 -11.65 24.33
N ASP A 306 -12.02 -11.44 23.66
CA ASP A 306 -12.35 -10.18 23.01
C ASP A 306 -12.66 -9.09 24.04
N GLU A 307 -13.29 -9.48 25.15
CA GLU A 307 -13.49 -8.61 26.31
C GLU A 307 -12.14 -8.15 26.89
N ALA A 308 -11.18 -9.05 27.08
CA ALA A 308 -9.85 -8.66 27.57
C ALA A 308 -9.17 -7.63 26.64
N VAL A 309 -9.25 -7.84 25.33
CA VAL A 309 -8.71 -6.90 24.33
C VAL A 309 -9.40 -5.53 24.43
N LEU A 310 -10.73 -5.52 24.51
CA LEU A 310 -11.50 -4.28 24.65
C LEU A 310 -11.19 -3.54 25.95
N ARG A 311 -11.04 -4.25 27.07
CA ARG A 311 -10.69 -3.67 28.37
C ARG A 311 -9.31 -3.00 28.33
N ASP A 312 -8.32 -3.65 27.72
CA ASP A 312 -6.99 -3.07 27.56
C ASP A 312 -6.99 -1.85 26.64
N TRP A 313 -7.82 -1.87 25.58
CA TRP A 313 -8.05 -0.71 24.73
C TRP A 313 -8.66 0.47 25.49
N ILE A 314 -9.67 0.23 26.34
CA ILE A 314 -10.27 1.30 27.17
C ILE A 314 -9.25 1.88 28.15
N ALA A 315 -8.41 1.04 28.76
CA ALA A 315 -7.38 1.48 29.70
C ALA A 315 -6.26 2.28 29.03
N SER A 316 -5.90 1.91 27.80
CA SER A 316 -4.88 2.60 27.00
C SER A 316 -5.34 2.60 25.54
N PRO A 317 -6.03 3.63 25.04
CA PRO A 317 -6.44 3.67 23.64
C PRO A 317 -5.25 3.67 22.67
N TYR A 318 -5.48 3.31 21.41
CA TYR A 318 -4.44 3.46 20.37
C TYR A 318 -4.17 4.95 20.19
N ASN A 319 -2.91 5.36 20.29
CA ASN A 319 -2.50 6.71 19.93
C ASN A 319 -2.45 6.77 18.39
N VAL A 320 -3.39 7.51 17.80
CA VAL A 320 -3.42 7.80 16.35
C VAL A 320 -2.52 8.99 16.04
#